data_AF-A0A356BU28-F1
#
_entry.id   AF-A0A356BU28-F1
#
_cell.length_a   1.000
_cell.length_b   1.000
_cell.length_c   1.000
_cell.angle_alpha   90.00
_cell.angle_beta   90.00
_cell.angle_gamma   90.00
#
_symmetry.space_group_name_H-M   'P 1'
#
loop_
_entity.id
_entity.type
_entity.pdbx_description
1 polymer ?
#
loop_
_entity_poly.entity_id
_entity_poly.type
_entity_poly.pdbx_seq_one_letter_code
_entity_poly.pdbx_strand_id
1 'polypeptide(L)'
;LSLGSGSYLAGEMAITSFLAQTGLMAVIIGALVGVIPGCGPQIIFVTLFTRGLVPFSALLANALSQDGDALFPLIAIDKRSAVWATIVNTIPALIVGILAYWIEMTYF
;
A
#
# COMPACT_ATOMS: atom_id res chain seq x y z
N LEU A 1 28.96 -14.11 -24.49
CA LEU A 1 28.18 -14.36 -23.25
C LEU A 1 28.21 -13.09 -22.40
N SER A 2 27.53 -12.02 -22.85
CA SER A 2 27.60 -10.67 -22.22
C SER A 2 26.21 -10.01 -22.12
N LEU A 3 25.15 -10.83 -22.10
CA LEU A 3 23.75 -10.39 -22.06
C LEU A 3 23.13 -10.44 -20.66
N GLY A 4 23.96 -10.60 -19.64
CA GLY A 4 23.52 -10.57 -18.26
C GLY A 4 24.54 -9.85 -17.42
N SER A 5 24.94 -8.63 -17.80
CA SER A 5 25.78 -7.69 -17.03
C SER A 5 25.20 -6.29 -16.87
N GLY A 6 24.02 -6.05 -17.44
CA GLY A 6 23.25 -4.83 -17.20
C GLY A 6 22.36 -5.02 -15.98
N SER A 7 22.57 -4.18 -14.97
CA SER A 7 21.59 -3.78 -13.95
C SER A 7 21.26 -4.71 -12.77
N TYR A 8 22.05 -5.73 -12.42
CA TYR A 8 21.85 -6.35 -11.10
C TYR A 8 22.28 -5.42 -9.97
N LEU A 9 23.40 -4.70 -10.12
CA LEU A 9 23.81 -3.67 -9.16
C LEU A 9 22.80 -2.51 -9.12
N ALA A 10 22.29 -2.09 -10.28
CA ALA A 10 21.25 -1.05 -10.33
C ALA A 10 19.91 -1.55 -9.76
N GLY A 11 19.57 -2.82 -9.98
CA GLY A 11 18.40 -3.48 -9.40
C GLY A 11 18.53 -3.68 -7.91
N GLU A 12 19.70 -4.07 -7.42
CA GLU A 12 20.02 -4.23 -6.00
C GLU A 12 20.06 -2.87 -5.29
N MET A 13 20.58 -1.81 -5.92
CA MET A 13 20.47 -0.43 -5.44
C MET A 13 19.02 0.09 -5.46
N ALA A 14 18.22 -0.25 -6.47
CA ALA A 14 16.80 0.11 -6.51
C ALA A 14 15.99 -0.63 -5.43
N ILE A 15 16.27 -1.91 -5.23
CA ILE A 15 15.64 -2.74 -4.19
C ILE A 15 16.07 -2.24 -2.82
N THR A 16 17.37 -2.04 -2.57
CA THR A 16 17.86 -1.52 -1.29
C THR A 16 17.41 -0.09 -1.01
N SER A 17 17.30 0.78 -2.01
CA SER A 17 16.73 2.13 -1.82
C SER A 17 15.21 2.10 -1.59
N PHE A 18 14.49 1.13 -2.16
CA PHE A 18 13.08 0.88 -1.87
C PHE A 18 12.89 0.30 -0.46
N LEU A 19 13.75 -0.63 -0.02
CA LEU A 19 13.81 -1.14 1.35
C LEU A 19 14.29 -0.07 2.35
N ALA A 20 15.15 0.87 1.92
CA ALA A 20 15.63 1.99 2.73
C ALA A 20 14.62 3.15 2.80
N GLN A 21 13.67 3.24 1.85
CA GLN A 21 12.44 4.01 2.07
C GLN A 21 11.63 3.25 3.12
N THR A 22 11.93 3.57 4.38
CA THR A 22 11.31 3.12 5.63
C THR A 22 9.99 2.41 5.41
N GLY A 23 9.83 1.14 5.82
CA GLY A 23 8.58 0.40 5.63
C GLY A 23 7.32 1.15 6.11
N LEU A 24 7.48 2.10 7.04
CA LEU A 24 6.45 3.06 7.43
C LEU A 24 5.93 3.92 6.26
N MET A 25 6.77 4.36 5.31
CA MET A 25 6.33 5.02 4.08
C MET A 25 5.53 4.10 3.17
N ALA A 26 5.89 2.82 3.09
CA ALA A 26 5.05 1.86 2.36
C ALA A 26 3.64 1.76 2.99
N VAL A 27 3.52 1.89 4.32
CA VAL A 27 2.22 1.95 5.03
C VAL A 27 1.41 3.19 4.65
N ILE A 28 2.03 4.38 4.69
CA ILE A 28 1.34 5.62 4.34
C ILE A 28 0.94 5.62 2.87
N ILE A 29 1.84 5.21 1.97
CA ILE A 29 1.56 5.08 0.54
C ILE A 29 0.44 4.05 0.33
N GLY A 30 0.48 2.91 1.03
CA GLY A 30 -0.56 1.88 0.98
C GLY A 30 -1.95 2.41 1.31
N ALA A 31 -2.09 3.12 2.43
CA ALA A 31 -3.36 3.74 2.80
C ALA A 31 -3.81 4.78 1.75
N LEU A 32 -2.92 5.68 1.31
CA LEU A 32 -3.26 6.70 0.31
C LEU A 32 -3.67 6.12 -1.04
N VAL A 33 -2.99 5.06 -1.50
CA VAL A 33 -3.35 4.36 -2.73
C VAL A 33 -4.67 3.61 -2.58
N GLY A 34 -5.02 3.16 -1.37
CA GLY A 34 -6.31 2.53 -1.06
C GLY A 34 -7.52 3.46 -1.21
N VAL A 35 -7.30 4.79 -1.26
CA VAL A 35 -8.36 5.75 -1.60
C VAL A 35 -8.84 5.61 -3.05
N ILE A 36 -7.98 5.10 -3.94
CA ILE A 36 -8.29 4.97 -5.37
C ILE A 36 -9.31 3.84 -5.55
N PRO A 37 -10.55 4.10 -6.02
CA PRO A 37 -11.58 3.08 -6.11
C PRO A 37 -11.22 1.93 -7.08
N GLY A 38 -11.76 0.75 -6.78
CA GLY A 38 -11.58 -0.48 -7.56
C GLY A 38 -10.60 -1.49 -6.95
N CYS A 39 -10.49 -2.66 -7.58
CA CYS A 39 -9.64 -3.76 -7.09
C CYS A 39 -8.19 -3.69 -7.57
N GLY A 40 -7.90 -2.90 -8.62
CA GLY A 40 -6.57 -2.81 -9.25
C GLY A 40 -5.44 -2.45 -8.27
N PRO A 41 -5.56 -1.35 -7.50
CA PRO A 41 -4.54 -0.98 -6.51
C PRO A 41 -4.24 -2.09 -5.49
N GLN A 42 -5.28 -2.74 -4.96
CA GLN A 42 -5.14 -3.87 -4.03
C GLN A 42 -4.36 -5.05 -4.64
N ILE A 43 -4.64 -5.41 -5.89
CA ILE A 43 -3.95 -6.52 -6.57
C ILE A 43 -2.44 -6.22 -6.72
N ILE A 44 -2.09 -4.97 -7.00
CA ILE A 44 -0.68 -4.52 -7.07
C ILE A 44 -0.01 -4.71 -5.71
N PHE A 45 -0.65 -4.29 -4.61
CA PHE A 45 -0.10 -4.46 -3.26
C PHE A 45 0.08 -5.92 -2.86
N VAL A 46 -0.88 -6.80 -3.19
CA VAL A 46 -0.73 -8.25 -2.98
C VAL A 46 0.46 -8.81 -3.77
N THR A 47 0.64 -8.36 -5.01
CA THR A 47 1.76 -8.78 -5.84
C THR A 47 3.11 -8.28 -5.30
N LEU A 48 3.18 -7.04 -4.82
CA LEU A 48 4.39 -6.50 -4.20
C LEU A 48 4.72 -7.22 -2.88
N PHE A 49 3.70 -7.57 -2.09
CA PHE A 49 3.86 -8.29 -0.83
C PHE A 49 4.37 -9.72 -1.06
N THR A 50 3.75 -10.46 -1.99
CA THR A 50 4.19 -11.82 -2.35
C THR A 50 5.61 -11.88 -2.94
N ARG A 51 6.11 -10.76 -3.49
CA ARG A 51 7.49 -10.60 -3.96
C ARG A 51 8.45 -10.10 -2.87
N GLY A 52 7.99 -9.92 -1.63
CA GLY A 52 8.79 -9.42 -0.51
C GLY A 52 9.23 -7.97 -0.65
N LEU A 53 8.58 -7.18 -1.51
CA LEU A 53 8.95 -5.78 -1.76
C LEU A 53 8.30 -4.84 -0.75
N VAL A 54 7.07 -5.10 -0.31
CA VAL A 54 6.36 -4.30 0.70
C VAL A 54 6.08 -5.13 1.95
N PRO A 55 6.09 -4.52 3.16
CA PRO A 55 5.75 -5.23 4.39
C PRO A 55 4.26 -5.56 4.48
N PHE A 56 3.88 -6.52 5.33
CA PHE A 56 2.47 -6.88 5.50
C PHE A 56 1.65 -5.71 6.06
N SER A 57 2.23 -4.89 6.93
CA SER A 57 1.60 -3.64 7.42
C SER A 57 1.16 -2.70 6.29
N ALA A 58 1.91 -2.61 5.19
CA ALA A 58 1.55 -1.78 4.05
C ALA A 58 0.39 -2.35 3.23
N LEU A 59 0.40 -3.67 3.02
CA LEU A 59 -0.72 -4.38 2.40
C LEU A 59 -2.00 -4.26 3.25
N LEU A 60 -1.87 -4.38 4.57
CA LEU A 60 -2.99 -4.27 5.51
C LEU A 60 -3.59 -2.85 5.50
N ALA A 61 -2.75 -1.81 5.52
CA ALA A 61 -3.19 -0.43 5.43
C ALA A 61 -3.92 -0.14 4.10
N ASN A 62 -3.40 -0.66 2.99
CA ASN A 62 -4.07 -0.56 1.69
C ASN A 62 -5.44 -1.25 1.70
N ALA A 63 -5.52 -2.47 2.24
CA ALA A 63 -6.75 -3.25 2.30
C ALA A 63 -7.85 -2.58 3.15
N LEU A 64 -7.49 -1.98 4.28
CA LEU A 64 -8.44 -1.30 5.17
C LEU A 64 -8.94 0.03 4.60
N SER A 65 -8.11 0.72 3.83
CA SER A 65 -8.47 2.01 3.24
C SER A 65 -9.33 1.89 1.98
N GLN A 66 -9.55 0.67 1.48
CA GLN A 66 -10.13 0.41 0.17
C GLN A 66 -11.65 0.14 0.25
N ASP A 67 -12.46 1.08 -0.28
CA ASP A 67 -13.93 0.91 -0.40
C ASP A 67 -14.35 0.06 -1.63
N GLY A 68 -13.41 -0.31 -2.50
CA GLY A 68 -13.65 -1.09 -3.71
C GLY A 68 -14.53 -0.38 -4.74
N ASP A 69 -15.34 -1.15 -5.48
CA ASP A 69 -16.20 -0.62 -6.54
C ASP A 69 -17.44 0.14 -6.02
N ALA A 70 -17.77 -0.03 -4.73
CA ALA A 70 -18.91 0.63 -4.09
C ALA A 70 -18.74 2.16 -4.02
N LEU A 71 -17.49 2.64 -4.07
CA LEU A 71 -17.20 4.07 -4.08
C LEU A 71 -17.58 4.74 -5.42
N PHE A 72 -17.61 4.01 -6.55
CA PHE A 72 -17.96 4.60 -7.86
C PHE A 72 -19.41 5.13 -7.90
N PRO A 73 -20.46 4.35 -7.53
CA PRO A 73 -21.81 4.89 -7.45
C PRO A 73 -21.95 5.97 -6.38
N LEU A 74 -21.26 5.84 -5.24
CA LEU A 74 -21.36 6.80 -4.15
C LEU A 74 -20.82 8.17 -4.56
N ILE A 75 -19.69 8.24 -5.28
CA ILE A 75 -19.16 9.48 -5.85
C ILE A 75 -20.15 10.11 -6.84
N ALA A 76 -20.90 9.30 -7.58
CA ALA A 76 -21.89 9.78 -8.55
C ALA A 76 -23.16 10.34 -7.88
N ILE A 77 -23.62 9.74 -6.78
CA ILE A 77 -24.85 10.13 -6.07
C ILE A 77 -24.58 11.26 -5.07
N ASP A 78 -23.56 11.11 -4.22
CA ASP A 78 -23.21 12.07 -3.17
C ASP A 78 -21.71 12.09 -2.91
N LYS A 79 -21.04 13.08 -3.50
CA LYS A 79 -19.61 13.31 -3.34
C LYS A 79 -19.20 13.57 -1.88
N ARG A 80 -20.07 14.21 -1.09
CA ARG A 80 -19.75 14.53 0.31
C ARG A 80 -19.74 13.27 1.16
N SER A 81 -20.71 12.40 0.94
CA SER A 81 -20.76 11.07 1.57
C SER A 81 -19.60 10.19 1.12
N ALA A 82 -19.21 10.24 -0.17
CA ALA A 82 -18.03 9.53 -0.67
C ALA A 82 -16.74 9.97 0.04
N VAL A 83 -16.49 11.28 0.16
CA VAL A 83 -15.31 11.80 0.87
C VAL A 83 -15.32 11.39 2.35
N TRP A 84 -16.48 11.44 3.01
CA TRP A 84 -16.59 10.99 4.39
C TRP A 84 -16.32 9.49 4.56
N ALA A 85 -16.84 8.65 3.66
CA ALA A 85 -16.59 7.22 3.68
C ALA A 85 -15.08 6.92 3.58
N THR A 86 -14.40 7.58 2.63
CA THR A 86 -12.94 7.48 2.47
C THR A 86 -12.22 7.95 3.74
N ILE A 87 -12.56 9.09 4.33
CA ILE A 87 -11.87 9.55 5.55
C ILE A 87 -12.06 8.54 6.70
N VAL A 88 -13.28 8.03 6.86
CA VAL A 88 -13.62 7.07 7.92
C VAL A 88 -12.92 5.72 7.74
N ASN A 89 -12.58 5.31 6.51
CA ASN A 89 -11.77 4.11 6.29
C ASN A 89 -10.26 4.36 6.40
N THR A 90 -9.79 5.51 5.92
CA THR A 90 -8.35 5.77 5.71
C THR A 90 -7.68 6.10 7.04
N ILE A 91 -8.38 6.80 7.94
CA ILE A 91 -7.85 7.11 9.28
C ILE A 91 -7.62 5.83 10.10
N PRO A 92 -8.61 4.93 10.29
CA PRO A 92 -8.37 3.64 10.92
C PRO A 92 -7.33 2.79 10.20
N ALA A 93 -7.31 2.81 8.86
CA ALA A 93 -6.32 2.09 8.07
C ALA A 93 -4.89 2.53 8.38
N LEU A 94 -4.63 3.84 8.48
CA LEU A 94 -3.34 4.38 8.88
C LEU A 94 -2.98 3.98 10.31
N ILE A 95 -3.92 4.08 11.25
CA ILE A 95 -3.67 3.71 12.65
C ILE A 95 -3.31 2.23 12.76
N VAL A 96 -4.12 1.36 12.18
CA VAL A 96 -3.90 -0.10 12.21
C VAL A 96 -2.65 -0.48 11.45
N GLY A 97 -2.38 0.13 10.29
CA GLY A 97 -1.17 -0.09 9.50
C GLY A 97 0.11 0.29 10.25
N ILE A 98 0.12 1.45 10.92
CA ILE A 98 1.26 1.90 11.72
C ILE A 98 1.46 0.99 12.93
N LEU A 99 0.39 0.57 13.62
CA LEU A 99 0.45 -0.38 14.72
C LEU A 99 1.00 -1.75 14.26
N ALA A 100 0.52 -2.24 13.12
CA ALA A 100 1.01 -3.47 12.51
C ALA A 100 2.50 -3.37 12.14
N TYR A 101 2.93 -2.22 11.61
CA TYR A 101 4.35 -1.97 11.31
C TYR A 101 5.21 -1.98 12.57
N TRP A 102 4.73 -1.36 13.66
CA TRP A 102 5.39 -1.40 14.95
C TRP A 102 5.53 -2.84 15.47
N ILE A 103 4.48 -3.65 15.34
CA ILE A 103 4.52 -5.07 15.71
C ILE A 103 5.51 -5.83 14.83
N GLU A 104 5.48 -5.64 13.51
CA GLU A 104 6.45 -6.25 12.59
C GLU A 104 7.89 -5.95 13.00
N MET A 105 8.24 -4.68 13.17
CA MET A 105 9.61 -4.27 13.51
C MET A 105 10.07 -4.71 14.92
N THR A 106 9.14 -5.05 15.81
CA THR A 106 9.47 -5.46 17.19
C THR A 106 9.62 -6.97 17.31
N TYR A 107 8.83 -7.75 16.55
CA TYR A 107 8.72 -9.20 16.73
C TYR A 107 9.28 -10.04 15.57
N PHE A 108 9.53 -9.45 14.40
CA PHE A 108 9.99 -10.14 13.19
C PHE A 108 11.23 -9.47 12.61
#